data_AF-A0A445CZ71-F1
#
_entry.id   AF-A0A445CZ71-F1
#
_cell.length_a   1.000
_cell.length_b   1.000
_cell.length_c   1.000
_cell.angle_alpha   90.00
_cell.angle_beta   90.00
_cell.angle_gamma   90.00
#
_symmetry.space_group_name_H-M   'P 1'
#
loop_
_entity.id
_entity.type
_entity.pdbx_description
1 polymer ?
#
loop_
_entity_poly.entity_id
_entity_poly.type
_entity_poly.pdbx_seq_one_letter_code
_entity_poly.pdbx_strand_id
1 'polypeptide(L)'
;MWLNLNNNQFQGKLPLSLSNMKNLTLLDVWGESTISEFPDFQILRMKRNQLYVNLDLSNNLLSGLILTRISFLSRFIRLNFSYNNLSVKFPEMIGDIRSMIGLTFLSRLNLSYNKLSGPIQDGNQFQTFNDPSYTGNQHLYVAPLPKYCPSDGPCYVPTFKDYEDEERKMTS
;
A
#
# COMPACT_ATOMS: atom_id res chain seq x y z
N MET A 1 -9.24 -22.80 2.63
CA MET A 1 -8.20 -23.37 1.74
C MET A 1 -7.10 -22.33 1.61
N TRP A 2 -5.87 -22.76 1.80
CA TRP A 2 -4.69 -21.92 1.68
C TRP A 2 -4.01 -22.24 0.36
N LEU A 3 -3.64 -21.21 -0.39
CA LEU A 3 -2.79 -21.36 -1.55
C LEU A 3 -1.47 -20.64 -1.23
N ASN A 4 -0.42 -21.41 -1.08
CA ASN A 4 0.94 -20.91 -0.91
C ASN A 4 1.67 -21.15 -2.24
N LEU A 5 2.12 -20.07 -2.86
CA LEU A 5 2.87 -20.05 -4.11
C LEU A 5 4.29 -19.54 -3.89
N ASN A 6 4.77 -19.52 -2.65
CA ASN A 6 6.09 -18.99 -2.29
C ASN A 6 7.19 -19.84 -2.90
N ASN A 7 8.38 -19.26 -3.05
CA ASN A 7 9.58 -19.92 -3.58
C ASN A 7 9.37 -20.56 -4.97
N ASN A 8 8.49 -19.97 -5.78
CA ASN A 8 8.32 -20.34 -7.17
C ASN A 8 8.93 -19.25 -8.07
N GLN A 9 9.28 -19.64 -9.30
CA GLN A 9 9.78 -18.70 -10.32
C GLN A 9 8.63 -18.04 -11.10
N PHE A 10 7.48 -17.79 -10.44
CA PHE A 10 6.32 -17.21 -11.12
C PHE A 10 6.64 -15.80 -11.62
N GLN A 11 6.39 -15.56 -12.90
CA GLN A 11 6.52 -14.27 -13.56
C GLN A 11 5.17 -13.86 -14.15
N GLY A 12 4.92 -12.56 -14.27
CA GLY A 12 3.67 -12.04 -14.84
C GLY A 12 2.52 -11.95 -13.84
N LYS A 13 1.28 -12.14 -14.32
CA LYS A 13 0.04 -11.91 -13.55
C LYS A 13 -0.49 -13.21 -12.94
N LEU A 14 -1.09 -13.11 -11.75
CA LEU A 14 -1.89 -14.21 -11.20
C LEU A 14 -3.06 -14.54 -12.15
N PRO A 15 -3.34 -15.84 -12.42
CA PRO A 15 -4.34 -16.23 -13.39
C PRO A 15 -5.78 -15.98 -12.91
N LEU A 16 -6.66 -15.61 -13.84
CA LEU A 16 -8.09 -15.36 -13.58
C LEU A 16 -8.83 -16.58 -12.99
N SER A 17 -8.27 -17.78 -13.13
CA SER A 17 -8.81 -19.01 -12.56
C SER A 17 -8.81 -19.05 -11.02
N LEU A 18 -8.01 -18.21 -10.34
CA LEU A 18 -8.05 -18.11 -8.87
C LEU A 18 -9.44 -17.67 -8.36
N SER A 19 -10.25 -16.98 -9.17
CA SER A 19 -11.62 -16.55 -8.83
C SER A 19 -12.55 -17.74 -8.58
N ASN A 20 -12.24 -18.89 -9.17
CA ASN A 20 -13.03 -20.11 -9.05
C ASN A 20 -12.73 -20.87 -7.74
N MET A 21 -11.69 -20.49 -6.99
CA MET A 21 -11.31 -21.15 -5.75
C MET A 21 -12.27 -20.77 -4.63
N LYS A 22 -13.40 -21.50 -4.53
CA LYS A 22 -14.53 -21.09 -3.69
C LYS A 22 -14.24 -20.99 -2.19
N ASN A 23 -13.19 -21.67 -1.72
CA ASN A 23 -12.84 -21.75 -0.31
C ASN A 23 -11.50 -21.07 -0.01
N LEU A 24 -10.96 -20.24 -0.91
CA LEU A 24 -9.68 -19.56 -0.69
C LEU A 24 -9.79 -18.55 0.45
N THR A 25 -8.99 -18.74 1.49
CA THR A 25 -8.97 -17.88 2.69
C THR A 25 -7.61 -17.22 2.89
N LEU A 26 -6.56 -17.76 2.28
CA LEU A 26 -5.20 -17.25 2.36
C LEU A 26 -4.56 -17.43 0.99
N LEU A 27 -3.95 -16.36 0.49
CA LEU A 27 -3.13 -16.38 -0.71
C LEU A 27 -1.77 -15.79 -0.34
N ASP A 28 -0.75 -16.63 -0.41
CA ASP A 28 0.64 -16.24 -0.13
C ASP A 28 1.43 -16.40 -1.42
N VAL A 29 2.00 -15.29 -1.90
CA VAL A 29 2.79 -15.21 -3.14
C VAL A 29 4.05 -14.38 -2.89
N TRP A 30 4.62 -14.46 -1.68
CA TRP A 30 5.92 -13.87 -1.40
C TRP A 30 6.98 -14.55 -2.30
N GLY A 31 7.70 -13.77 -3.10
CA GLY A 31 8.68 -14.27 -4.05
C GLY A 31 9.95 -13.43 -4.11
N GLU A 32 11.00 -13.95 -4.73
CA GLU A 32 12.33 -13.35 -4.88
C GLU A 32 12.38 -12.40 -6.09
N SER A 33 11.58 -11.33 -6.07
CA SER A 33 11.68 -10.23 -7.05
C SER A 33 11.20 -10.51 -8.50
N THR A 34 10.12 -11.29 -8.71
CA THR A 34 9.67 -11.64 -10.08
C THR A 34 8.31 -11.08 -10.52
N ILE A 35 7.44 -10.66 -9.60
CA ILE A 35 6.11 -10.11 -9.96
C ILE A 35 6.19 -8.59 -10.08
N SER A 36 6.09 -8.05 -11.30
CA SER A 36 6.24 -6.61 -11.57
C SER A 36 4.93 -5.85 -11.83
N GLU A 37 3.85 -6.57 -12.18
CA GLU A 37 2.53 -6.00 -12.43
C GLU A 37 1.54 -6.43 -11.35
N PHE A 38 0.62 -5.53 -11.03
CA PHE A 38 -0.52 -5.84 -10.16
C PHE A 38 -1.26 -7.07 -10.70
N PRO A 39 -1.48 -8.12 -9.90
CA PRO A 39 -2.46 -9.13 -10.26
C PRO A 39 -3.82 -8.43 -10.37
N ASP A 40 -4.68 -8.89 -11.27
CA ASP A 40 -6.00 -8.31 -11.41
C ASP A 40 -6.86 -8.64 -10.19
N PHE A 41 -6.75 -7.83 -9.13
CA PHE A 41 -7.44 -8.01 -7.85
C PHE A 41 -8.96 -7.93 -7.95
N GLN A 42 -9.51 -7.61 -9.13
CA GLN A 42 -10.92 -7.89 -9.41
C GLN A 42 -11.28 -9.35 -9.07
N ILE A 43 -10.34 -10.28 -9.21
CA ILE A 43 -10.45 -11.68 -8.77
C ILE A 43 -10.80 -11.85 -7.29
N LEU A 44 -10.28 -10.97 -6.42
CA LEU A 44 -10.49 -11.03 -4.99
C LEU A 44 -11.82 -10.37 -4.57
N ARG A 45 -12.32 -9.44 -5.40
CA ARG A 45 -13.64 -8.80 -5.23
C ARG A 45 -14.81 -9.77 -5.37
N MET A 46 -14.58 -10.98 -5.91
CA MET A 46 -15.63 -11.87 -6.42
C MET A 46 -16.54 -12.50 -5.35
N LYS A 47 -16.31 -12.29 -4.05
CA LYS A 47 -17.08 -12.94 -2.98
C LYS A 47 -17.45 -12.01 -1.82
N ARG A 48 -18.58 -11.31 -1.96
CA ARG A 48 -19.16 -10.40 -0.94
C ARG A 48 -19.48 -11.04 0.42
N ASN A 49 -19.40 -12.37 0.58
CA ASN A 49 -19.69 -13.05 1.85
C ASN A 49 -18.46 -13.74 2.47
N GLN A 50 -17.29 -13.69 1.84
CA GLN A 50 -16.09 -14.38 2.32
C GLN A 50 -15.02 -13.40 2.78
N LEU A 51 -14.56 -13.52 4.02
CA LEU A 51 -13.39 -12.79 4.49
C LEU A 51 -12.12 -13.55 4.08
N TYR A 52 -11.10 -12.79 3.68
CA TYR A 52 -9.77 -13.32 3.43
C TYR A 52 -8.87 -13.00 4.61
N VAL A 53 -8.15 -14.00 5.09
CA VAL A 53 -7.33 -13.89 6.30
C VAL A 53 -6.04 -13.15 6.02
N ASN A 54 -5.37 -13.46 4.90
CA ASN A 54 -4.06 -12.91 4.59
C ASN A 54 -3.82 -12.85 3.06
N LEU A 55 -3.23 -11.74 2.62
CA LEU A 55 -2.56 -11.61 1.33
C LEU A 55 -1.15 -11.11 1.58
N ASP A 56 -0.17 -11.92 1.22
CA ASP A 56 1.23 -11.53 1.25
C ASP A 56 1.80 -11.49 -0.18
N LEU A 57 2.25 -10.30 -0.55
CA LEU A 57 2.89 -9.98 -1.82
C LEU A 57 4.21 -9.24 -1.61
N SER A 58 4.79 -9.38 -0.42
CA SER A 58 6.05 -8.73 -0.10
C SER A 58 7.21 -9.24 -0.96
N ASN A 59 8.26 -8.43 -1.05
CA ASN A 59 9.52 -8.74 -1.72
C ASN A 59 9.43 -8.96 -3.25
N ASN A 60 8.48 -8.30 -3.90
CA ASN A 60 8.27 -8.39 -5.34
C ASN A 60 8.73 -7.09 -6.05
N LEU A 61 8.46 -6.99 -7.37
CA LEU A 61 8.76 -5.80 -8.17
C LEU A 61 7.51 -4.95 -8.44
N LEU A 62 6.45 -5.11 -7.64
CA LEU A 62 5.17 -4.47 -7.91
C LEU A 62 5.34 -2.97 -8.00
N SER A 63 4.84 -2.38 -9.08
CA SER A 63 4.93 -0.95 -9.34
C SER A 63 3.56 -0.37 -9.76
N GLY A 64 3.45 0.95 -9.77
CA GLY A 64 2.21 1.65 -10.10
C GLY A 64 1.26 1.85 -8.90
N LEU A 65 0.06 2.34 -9.20
CA LEU A 65 -0.90 2.82 -8.20
C LEU A 65 -1.66 1.66 -7.53
N ILE A 66 -1.11 1.15 -6.43
CA ILE A 66 -1.81 0.19 -5.56
C ILE A 66 -3.19 0.69 -5.14
N LEU A 67 -3.32 2.00 -4.95
CA LEU A 67 -4.49 2.60 -4.31
C LEU A 67 -5.72 2.68 -5.23
N THR A 68 -5.55 2.80 -6.56
CA THR A 68 -6.68 2.75 -7.51
C THR A 68 -7.53 1.49 -7.37
N ARG A 69 -6.91 0.36 -6.96
CA ARG A 69 -7.55 -0.97 -6.92
C ARG A 69 -7.55 -1.62 -5.53
N ILE A 70 -6.98 -0.95 -4.52
CA ILE A 70 -6.93 -1.49 -3.15
C ILE A 70 -8.33 -1.71 -2.57
N SER A 71 -9.33 -0.95 -3.03
CA SER A 71 -10.75 -1.15 -2.65
C SER A 71 -11.26 -2.57 -2.93
N PHE A 72 -10.67 -3.29 -3.89
CA PHE A 72 -10.99 -4.69 -4.18
C PHE A 72 -10.52 -5.65 -3.08
N LEU A 73 -9.64 -5.19 -2.19
CA LEU A 73 -9.11 -5.91 -1.04
C LEU A 73 -9.90 -5.61 0.25
N SER A 74 -11.06 -4.96 0.15
CA SER A 74 -11.90 -4.55 1.29
C SER A 74 -12.25 -5.64 2.29
N ARG A 75 -12.13 -6.91 1.91
CA ARG A 75 -12.47 -8.09 2.72
C ARG A 75 -11.25 -8.80 3.31
N PHE A 76 -10.05 -8.26 3.14
CA PHE A 76 -8.83 -8.81 3.75
C PHE A 76 -8.65 -8.32 5.18
N ILE A 77 -8.19 -9.24 6.03
CA ILE A 77 -7.86 -8.97 7.43
C ILE A 77 -6.38 -8.59 7.59
N ARG A 78 -5.50 -9.13 6.75
CA ARG A 78 -4.06 -8.86 6.76
C ARG A 78 -3.55 -8.65 5.34
N LEU A 79 -2.81 -7.57 5.13
CA LEU A 79 -2.18 -7.23 3.85
C LEU A 79 -0.69 -6.95 4.08
N ASN A 80 0.18 -7.61 3.32
CA ASN A 80 1.61 -7.32 3.30
C ASN A 80 2.06 -7.04 1.86
N PHE A 81 2.50 -5.80 1.62
CA PHE A 81 3.03 -5.32 0.35
C PHE A 81 4.45 -4.75 0.52
N SER A 82 5.13 -5.07 1.63
CA SER A 82 6.45 -4.53 1.91
C SER A 82 7.49 -4.92 0.86
N TYR A 83 8.56 -4.15 0.72
CA TYR A 83 9.65 -4.43 -0.24
C TYR A 83 9.14 -4.58 -1.67
N ASN A 84 8.54 -3.52 -2.20
CA ASN A 84 8.07 -3.43 -3.59
C ASN A 84 8.44 -2.04 -4.16
N ASN A 85 8.02 -1.74 -5.40
CA ASN A 85 8.22 -0.46 -6.08
C ASN A 85 6.92 0.37 -6.16
N LEU A 86 6.02 0.23 -5.18
CA LEU A 86 4.74 0.93 -5.19
C LEU A 86 4.95 2.43 -5.03
N SER A 87 4.32 3.23 -5.89
CA SER A 87 4.44 4.68 -5.88
C SER A 87 3.08 5.34 -6.08
N VAL A 88 2.87 6.50 -5.47
CA VAL A 88 1.70 7.36 -5.70
C VAL A 88 2.22 8.73 -6.10
N LYS A 89 1.64 9.35 -7.15
CA LYS A 89 1.95 10.72 -7.53
C LYS A 89 0.76 11.63 -7.18
N PHE A 90 1.04 12.81 -6.67
CA PHE A 90 0.03 13.87 -6.57
C PHE A 90 -0.34 14.34 -8.00
N PRO A 91 -1.62 14.47 -8.40
CA PRO A 91 -2.86 14.50 -7.62
C PRO A 91 -3.70 13.20 -7.65
N GLU A 92 -3.20 12.12 -8.26
CA GLU A 92 -3.90 10.81 -8.35
C GLU A 92 -4.34 10.28 -6.98
N MET A 93 -3.59 10.69 -5.96
CA MET A 93 -3.85 10.59 -4.53
C MET A 93 -5.31 10.86 -4.09
N ILE A 94 -6.03 11.84 -4.66
CA ILE A 94 -7.38 12.20 -4.16
C ILE A 94 -8.42 11.11 -4.51
N GLY A 95 -8.34 10.53 -5.71
CA GLY A 95 -9.23 9.43 -6.12
C GLY A 95 -8.86 8.11 -5.45
N ASP A 96 -7.57 7.92 -5.25
CA ASP A 96 -6.97 6.71 -4.70
C ASP A 96 -7.24 6.55 -3.21
N ILE A 97 -7.21 7.63 -2.45
CA ILE A 97 -7.47 7.53 -1.01
C ILE A 97 -8.97 7.36 -0.70
N ARG A 98 -9.87 7.87 -1.54
CA ARG A 98 -11.30 7.48 -1.44
C ARG A 98 -11.51 5.98 -1.61
N SER A 99 -10.69 5.34 -2.45
CA SER A 99 -10.75 3.88 -2.65
C SER A 99 -10.29 3.09 -1.42
N MET A 100 -9.42 3.66 -0.58
CA MET A 100 -8.95 3.06 0.67
C MET A 100 -10.01 3.04 1.77
N ILE A 101 -11.00 3.94 1.72
CA ILE A 101 -12.11 3.98 2.69
C ILE A 101 -12.88 2.65 2.72
N GLY A 102 -12.88 1.91 1.61
CA GLY A 102 -13.53 0.59 1.54
C GLY A 102 -12.85 -0.51 2.36
N LEU A 103 -11.61 -0.31 2.84
CA LEU A 103 -10.90 -1.31 3.62
C LEU A 103 -11.32 -1.29 5.09
N THR A 104 -12.48 -1.86 5.40
CA THR A 104 -13.06 -1.81 6.76
C THR A 104 -12.72 -3.01 7.65
N PHE A 105 -12.11 -4.07 7.12
CA PHE A 105 -11.81 -5.31 7.86
C PHE A 105 -10.31 -5.52 8.24
N LEU A 106 -9.42 -4.60 7.89
CA LEU A 106 -7.97 -4.74 8.10
C LEU A 106 -7.54 -4.66 9.56
N SER A 107 -6.96 -5.74 10.08
CA SER A 107 -6.29 -5.76 11.39
C SER A 107 -4.76 -5.57 11.30
N ARG A 108 -4.18 -5.80 10.12
CA ARG A 108 -2.74 -5.68 9.86
C ARG A 108 -2.52 -5.16 8.44
N LEU A 109 -1.61 -4.20 8.33
CA LEU A 109 -1.12 -3.67 7.08
C LEU A 109 0.39 -3.52 7.16
N ASN A 110 1.10 -3.88 6.10
CA ASN A 110 2.50 -3.54 5.92
C ASN A 110 2.75 -3.02 4.51
N LEU A 111 3.16 -1.75 4.41
CA LEU A 111 3.53 -1.04 3.19
C LEU A 111 5.01 -0.60 3.21
N SER A 112 5.80 -1.06 4.17
CA SER A 112 7.18 -0.61 4.38
C SER A 112 8.07 -0.88 3.16
N TYR A 113 9.11 -0.07 2.96
CA TYR A 113 10.07 -0.22 1.87
C TYR A 113 9.39 -0.23 0.49
N ASN A 114 8.71 0.88 0.21
CA ASN A 114 8.10 1.20 -1.08
C ASN A 114 8.49 2.65 -1.46
N LYS A 115 7.88 3.21 -2.50
CA LYS A 115 8.08 4.60 -2.97
C LYS A 115 6.80 5.42 -2.78
N LEU A 116 6.06 5.15 -1.71
CA LEU A 116 4.84 5.88 -1.37
C LEU A 116 5.20 7.27 -0.87
N SER A 117 4.37 8.25 -1.22
CA SER A 117 4.53 9.64 -0.82
C SER A 117 3.18 10.26 -0.49
N GLY A 118 3.21 11.34 0.27
CA GLY A 118 2.02 12.10 0.66
C GLY A 118 1.50 11.77 2.07
N PRO A 119 0.36 12.39 2.46
CA PRO A 119 -0.25 12.19 3.75
C PRO A 119 -0.95 10.84 3.85
N ILE A 120 -0.74 10.13 4.97
CA ILE A 120 -1.61 9.08 5.46
C ILE A 120 -2.88 9.78 5.95
N GLN A 121 -3.96 9.67 5.16
CA GLN A 121 -5.20 10.37 5.46
C GLN A 121 -5.81 9.97 6.81
N ASP A 122 -6.38 10.97 7.47
CA ASP A 122 -7.31 10.81 8.58
C ASP A 122 -8.58 10.11 8.09
N GLY A 123 -9.00 9.07 8.81
CA GLY A 123 -10.22 8.32 8.52
C GLY A 123 -9.95 6.85 8.21
N ASN A 124 -10.70 5.97 8.88
CA ASN A 124 -10.54 4.50 8.93
C ASN A 124 -9.36 4.04 9.79
N GLN A 125 -8.85 2.84 9.52
CA GLN A 125 -7.87 2.14 10.37
C GLN A 125 -6.40 2.35 9.98
N PHE A 126 -6.09 3.15 8.96
CA PHE A 126 -4.71 3.33 8.51
C PHE A 126 -3.82 4.02 9.55
N GLN A 127 -4.31 5.07 10.20
CA GLN A 127 -3.59 5.70 11.30
C GLN A 127 -3.51 4.85 12.57
N THR A 128 -4.27 3.74 12.64
CA THR A 128 -4.17 2.80 13.77
C THR A 128 -3.02 1.81 13.60
N PHE A 129 -2.39 1.76 12.42
CA PHE A 129 -1.18 0.97 12.20
C PHE A 129 0.05 1.75 12.66
N ASN A 130 1.07 1.03 13.14
CA ASN A 130 2.26 1.59 13.75
C ASN A 130 3.33 1.98 12.71
N ASP A 131 4.36 2.72 13.12
CA ASP A 131 5.47 3.17 12.27
C ASP A 131 6.12 2.07 11.40
N PRO A 132 6.31 0.82 11.90
CA PRO A 132 6.81 -0.29 11.08
C PRO A 132 6.00 -0.54 9.80
N SER A 133 4.69 -0.30 9.79
CA SER A 133 3.84 -0.49 8.62
C SER A 133 4.17 0.45 7.46
N TYR A 134 4.87 1.55 7.73
CA TYR A 134 5.10 2.64 6.77
C TYR A 134 6.57 2.96 6.54
N THR A 135 7.46 2.41 7.36
CA THR A 135 8.91 2.65 7.34
C THR A 135 9.51 2.45 5.94
N GLY A 136 10.51 3.26 5.57
CA GLY A 136 11.19 3.13 4.27
C GLY A 136 10.41 3.68 3.08
N ASN A 137 9.31 4.42 3.32
CA ASN A 137 8.66 5.29 2.33
C ASN A 137 9.05 6.74 2.61
N GLN A 138 10.05 7.25 1.91
CA GLN A 138 10.76 8.48 2.28
C GLN A 138 9.86 9.72 2.39
N HIS A 139 8.78 9.80 1.61
CA HIS A 139 7.93 10.98 1.51
C HIS A 139 6.52 10.75 2.08
N LEU A 140 6.31 9.63 2.77
CA LEU A 140 5.05 9.30 3.40
C LEU A 140 5.02 9.88 4.81
N TYR A 141 3.95 10.58 5.18
CA TYR A 141 3.85 11.23 6.49
C TYR A 141 2.43 11.13 7.06
N VAL A 142 2.29 11.20 8.38
CA VAL A 142 0.97 11.33 9.03
C VAL A 142 0.56 12.80 8.98
N ALA A 143 -0.64 13.08 8.48
CA ALA A 143 -1.21 14.42 8.52
C ALA A 143 -1.89 14.71 9.88
N PRO A 144 -1.90 15.96 10.35
CA PRO A 144 -1.19 17.12 9.77
C PRO A 144 0.32 17.07 10.05
N LEU A 145 1.10 17.67 9.15
CA LEU A 145 2.56 17.77 9.33
C LEU A 145 2.90 18.52 10.63
N PRO A 146 4.00 18.14 11.31
CA PRO A 146 4.44 18.85 12.50
C PRO A 146 4.74 20.31 12.18
N LYS A 147 4.37 21.19 13.11
CA LYS A 147 4.63 22.62 12.99
C LYS A 147 6.13 22.88 13.06
N TYR A 148 6.68 23.54 12.04
CA TYR A 148 8.07 23.99 12.01
C TYR A 148 8.18 25.41 12.55
N CYS A 149 9.13 25.63 13.45
CA CYS A 149 9.36 26.93 14.11
C CYS A 149 10.84 27.32 13.95
N PRO A 150 11.20 28.09 12.91
CA PRO A 150 12.58 28.56 12.74
C PRO A 150 12.93 29.56 13.84
N SER A 151 14.22 29.62 14.21
CA SER A 151 14.73 30.50 15.28
C SER A 151 14.41 31.98 15.07
N ASP A 152 14.38 32.43 13.80
CA ASP A 152 14.20 33.83 13.41
C ASP A 152 12.93 34.06 12.57
N GLY A 153 11.84 33.32 12.83
CA GLY A 153 10.61 33.50 12.05
C GLY A 153 9.35 32.93 12.68
N PRO A 154 8.17 33.24 12.09
CA PRO A 154 6.92 32.68 12.55
C PRO A 154 6.87 31.18 12.26
N CYS A 155 6.34 30.42 13.20
CA CYS A 155 6.08 29.01 12.99
C CYS A 155 5.04 28.79 11.89
N TYR A 156 5.26 27.80 11.02
CA TYR A 156 4.32 27.40 9.97
C TYR A 156 4.23 25.87 9.88
N VAL A 157 3.16 25.37 9.26
CA VAL A 157 3.04 23.95 8.90
C VAL A 157 3.62 23.81 7.50
N PRO A 158 4.74 23.06 7.31
CA PRO A 158 5.32 22.87 5.99
C PRO A 158 4.30 22.25 5.04
N THR A 159 4.35 22.63 3.77
CA THR A 159 3.57 21.97 2.72
C THR A 159 4.39 20.83 2.11
N PHE A 160 3.72 19.90 1.45
CA PHE A 160 4.41 18.80 0.76
C PHE A 160 5.41 19.29 -0.30
N LYS A 161 5.13 20.44 -0.94
CA LYS A 161 6.07 21.06 -1.90
C LYS A 161 7.36 21.52 -1.24
N ASP A 162 7.26 22.04 -0.01
CA ASP A 162 8.44 22.49 0.74
C ASP A 162 9.38 21.31 1.03
N TYR A 163 8.83 20.12 1.30
CA TYR A 163 9.62 18.89 1.46
C TYR A 163 10.30 18.42 0.16
N GLU A 164 9.60 18.47 -0.99
CA GLU A 164 10.20 18.12 -2.29
C GLU A 164 11.32 19.09 -2.71
N ASP A 165 11.15 20.38 -2.42
CA ASP A 165 12.12 21.42 -2.79
C ASP A 165 13.35 21.44 -1.89
N GLU A 166 13.23 21.09 -0.59
CA GLU A 166 14.39 20.92 0.30
C GLU A 166 15.27 19.74 -0.09
N GLU A 167 14.69 18.61 -0.48
CA GLU A 167 15.45 17.43 -0.87
C GLU A 167 16.22 17.64 -2.17
N ARG A 168 15.60 18.30 -3.16
CA ARG A 168 16.30 18.69 -4.40
C ARG A 168 17.56 19.50 -4.14
N LYS A 169 17.56 20.35 -3.10
CA LYS A 169 18.73 21.15 -2.70
C LYS A 169 19.81 20.34 -1.99
N MET A 170 19.49 19.20 -1.37
CA MET A 170 20.48 18.32 -0.73
C MET A 170 21.15 17.36 -1.72
N THR A 171 20.53 17.12 -2.89
CA THR A 171 21.03 16.22 -3.93
C THR A 171 21.76 16.91 -5.09
N SER A 172 21.88 18.24 -5.08
CA SER A 172 22.62 19.04 -6.08
C SER A 172 23.96 19.51 -5.53
#